data_AF-A0AA85C164-F1
#
_entry.id   AF-A0AA85C164-F1
#
_cell.length_a   1.000
_cell.length_b   1.000
_cell.length_c   1.000
_cell.angle_alpha   90.00
_cell.angle_beta   90.00
_cell.angle_gamma   90.00
#
_symmetry.space_group_name_H-M   'P 1'
#
loop_
_entity.id
_entity.type
_entity.pdbx_description
1 polymer ?
#
loop_
_entity_poly.entity_id
_entity_poly.type
_entity_poly.pdbx_seq_one_letter_code
_entity_poly.pdbx_strand_id
1 'polypeptide(L)'
;MTIGADSALHRIIEATDAISTTAHSHQRCFILEVMGRHCGYLALVASMACEADWVFIPEMPPADDWREKLCHKLRMNREHGQRVNIIMVAEGAIDRGCNPITCELVKNLIVSELQLDTRITVLGHVQRGGSPSAFDRILGSRMGAEAVLALMDADRDPNLPSCVISLDGNQAVRVPLVKCVERTRQVAEAMKARDFDRAVELRGASFMNNLATYIKLSKIEQPRQSVMSSENNLRIGIVNVGAPACGINAVIRGFTRLGITKGYKIIGIHEGFSGLVKGDASEIQWSDVRGWVGIGGSMLGTRRDTPNSLGIEKVAARFKEFKLSGLLIIGGFEAYDCLIELVEGREKYPELCIPMAMVPATISNNVPGTDFSLGCDTALNEITSVLDKIKQSALGTKRRVFVVETMGGYCGYLATMSALAGGADAAYIFEEPFTIDDLREDVVHLRAKIDDNVKRGLILRAEYANKYYTSEFIHHLYAQEGQGIFDCRCNVLGHMQQGDRPSPFDRSLGTKFASKAIDWLDEQINANIRSDSTVYTPGHLCCTLIGIVRRQTTYSNIMELREHTDFVHRLPKEEWWISLRPLMRIMAKHDSLYESESIMAGTDRK
;
A
#
# COMPACT_ATOMS: atom_id res chain seq x y z
N MET A 1 -1.46 3.75 -13.78
CA MET A 1 -2.77 3.22 -13.34
C MET A 1 -3.84 4.10 -13.98
N THR A 2 -5.00 3.56 -14.38
CA THR A 2 -6.10 4.36 -14.96
C THR A 2 -7.05 4.81 -13.87
N ILE A 3 -7.64 6.01 -13.99
CA ILE A 3 -8.67 6.51 -13.06
C ILE A 3 -9.81 5.49 -12.96
N GLY A 4 -10.16 5.10 -11.73
CA GLY A 4 -11.23 4.15 -11.40
C GLY A 4 -10.75 2.71 -11.21
N ALA A 5 -9.50 2.39 -11.57
CA ALA A 5 -8.97 1.03 -11.38
C ALA A 5 -8.83 0.66 -9.90
N ASP A 6 -8.38 1.61 -9.07
CA ASP A 6 -8.23 1.40 -7.63
C ASP A 6 -9.60 1.29 -6.94
N SER A 7 -10.54 2.16 -7.32
CA SER A 7 -11.94 2.10 -6.87
C SER A 7 -12.59 0.75 -7.20
N ALA A 8 -12.37 0.21 -8.41
CA ALA A 8 -12.86 -1.11 -8.78
C ALA A 8 -12.24 -2.22 -7.91
N LEU A 9 -10.94 -2.13 -7.59
CA LEU A 9 -10.29 -3.07 -6.67
C LEU A 9 -10.91 -3.02 -5.27
N HIS A 10 -11.26 -1.84 -4.76
CA HIS A 10 -11.98 -1.72 -3.48
C HIS A 10 -13.30 -2.49 -3.50
N ARG A 11 -14.07 -2.39 -4.59
CA ARG A 11 -15.35 -3.11 -4.73
C ARG A 11 -15.15 -4.64 -4.80
N ILE A 12 -14.12 -5.09 -5.51
CA ILE A 12 -13.77 -6.52 -5.61
C ILE A 12 -13.38 -7.06 -4.24
N ILE A 13 -12.51 -6.37 -3.51
CA ILE A 13 -12.03 -6.81 -2.19
C ILE A 13 -13.14 -6.76 -1.15
N GLU A 14 -14.01 -5.75 -1.15
CA GLU A 14 -15.17 -5.71 -0.25
C GLU A 14 -16.08 -6.92 -0.46
N ALA A 15 -16.42 -7.23 -1.72
CA ALA A 15 -17.23 -8.41 -2.04
C ALA A 15 -16.53 -9.72 -1.66
N THR A 16 -15.21 -9.81 -1.90
CA THR A 16 -14.42 -11.00 -1.56
C THR A 16 -14.36 -11.22 -0.05
N ASP A 17 -14.13 -10.17 0.73
CA ASP A 17 -14.09 -10.25 2.19
C ASP A 17 -15.47 -10.65 2.75
N ALA A 18 -16.56 -10.10 2.20
CA ALA A 18 -17.92 -10.49 2.57
C ALA A 18 -18.18 -11.99 2.30
N ILE A 19 -17.76 -12.48 1.13
CA ILE A 19 -17.91 -13.89 0.75
C ILE A 19 -17.03 -14.81 1.60
N SER A 20 -15.83 -14.37 1.95
CA SER A 20 -14.88 -15.16 2.76
C SER A 20 -15.50 -15.59 4.10
N THR A 21 -16.30 -14.71 4.73
CA THR A 21 -16.98 -15.04 5.99
C THR A 21 -17.96 -16.21 5.87
N THR A 22 -18.82 -16.24 4.84
CA THR A 22 -19.75 -17.36 4.60
C THR A 22 -19.02 -18.60 4.09
N ALA A 23 -17.97 -18.41 3.29
CA ALA A 23 -17.15 -19.51 2.78
C ALA A 23 -16.48 -20.27 3.91
N HIS A 24 -15.99 -19.55 4.93
CA HIS A 24 -15.35 -20.15 6.09
C HIS A 24 -16.33 -20.99 6.92
N SER A 25 -17.56 -20.50 7.12
CA SER A 25 -18.60 -21.21 7.87
C SER A 25 -19.03 -22.53 7.23
N HIS A 26 -19.07 -22.59 5.89
CA HIS A 26 -19.54 -23.77 5.15
C HIS A 26 -18.42 -24.58 4.50
N GLN A 27 -17.17 -24.21 4.71
CA GLN A 27 -15.99 -24.83 4.09
C GLN A 27 -16.09 -24.92 2.55
N ARG A 28 -16.51 -23.83 1.90
CA ARG A 28 -16.86 -23.81 0.46
C ARG A 28 -15.72 -23.35 -0.45
N CYS A 29 -15.86 -23.67 -1.73
CA CYS A 29 -15.10 -23.05 -2.81
C CYS A 29 -15.95 -21.95 -3.47
N PHE A 30 -15.36 -20.78 -3.69
CA PHE A 30 -15.99 -19.68 -4.42
C PHE A 30 -15.18 -19.33 -5.66
N ILE A 31 -15.88 -19.19 -6.77
CA ILE A 31 -15.35 -18.70 -8.03
C ILE A 31 -15.90 -17.28 -8.23
N LEU A 32 -15.02 -16.31 -8.32
CA LEU A 32 -15.35 -14.88 -8.44
C LEU A 32 -15.02 -14.40 -9.84
N GLU A 33 -16.05 -13.98 -10.58
CA GLU A 33 -15.87 -13.35 -11.89
C GLU A 33 -15.63 -11.85 -11.74
N VAL A 34 -14.51 -11.38 -12.27
CA VAL A 34 -14.00 -10.02 -12.12
C VAL A 34 -13.92 -9.35 -13.50
N MET A 35 -14.34 -8.08 -13.57
CA MET A 35 -14.29 -7.29 -14.80
C MET A 35 -12.83 -6.98 -15.19
N GLY A 36 -12.63 -6.59 -16.46
CA GLY A 36 -11.31 -6.23 -16.98
C GLY A 36 -11.21 -6.23 -18.51
N ARG A 37 -12.30 -6.59 -19.19
CA ARG A 37 -12.44 -6.83 -20.61
C ARG A 37 -11.45 -7.90 -21.06
N HIS A 38 -10.35 -7.48 -21.68
CA HIS A 38 -9.26 -8.35 -22.11
C HIS A 38 -8.00 -8.10 -21.27
N CYS A 39 -8.15 -7.55 -20.07
CA CYS A 39 -7.08 -7.23 -19.13
C CYS A 39 -7.28 -7.96 -17.81
N GLY A 40 -6.30 -8.75 -17.40
CA GLY A 40 -6.31 -9.48 -16.13
C GLY A 40 -5.88 -8.65 -14.92
N TYR A 41 -5.59 -7.36 -15.06
CA TYR A 41 -5.00 -6.54 -13.98
C TYR A 41 -5.84 -6.56 -12.70
N LEU A 42 -7.16 -6.36 -12.80
CA LEU A 42 -8.06 -6.37 -11.65
C LEU A 42 -8.06 -7.73 -10.96
N ALA A 43 -8.20 -8.82 -11.71
CA ALA A 43 -8.18 -10.18 -11.17
C ALA A 43 -6.82 -10.53 -10.53
N LEU A 44 -5.70 -10.14 -11.15
CA LEU A 44 -4.36 -10.40 -10.63
C LEU A 44 -4.09 -9.66 -9.31
N VAL A 45 -4.36 -8.35 -9.27
CA VAL A 45 -4.12 -7.54 -8.07
C VAL A 45 -5.09 -7.94 -6.95
N ALA A 46 -6.37 -8.19 -7.28
CA ALA A 46 -7.34 -8.71 -6.32
C ALA A 46 -6.89 -10.05 -5.73
N SER A 47 -6.37 -10.96 -6.56
CA SER A 47 -5.87 -12.26 -6.12
C SER A 47 -4.72 -12.15 -5.11
N MET A 48 -3.81 -11.20 -5.30
CA MET A 48 -2.75 -10.92 -4.34
C MET A 48 -3.30 -10.33 -3.04
N ALA A 49 -4.28 -9.42 -3.14
CA ALA A 49 -4.86 -8.72 -2.01
C ALA A 49 -5.87 -9.56 -1.19
N CYS A 50 -6.43 -10.63 -1.76
CA CYS A 50 -7.38 -11.51 -1.08
C CYS A 50 -6.89 -12.93 -0.82
N GLU A 51 -5.63 -13.25 -1.18
CA GLU A 51 -5.11 -14.62 -1.10
C GLU A 51 -5.94 -15.61 -1.95
N ALA A 52 -6.16 -15.31 -3.24
CA ALA A 52 -6.80 -16.28 -4.11
C ALA A 52 -5.91 -17.52 -4.32
N ASP A 53 -6.49 -18.71 -4.23
CA ASP A 53 -5.83 -19.99 -4.49
C ASP A 53 -5.40 -20.11 -5.96
N TRP A 54 -6.21 -19.56 -6.87
CA TRP A 54 -5.95 -19.59 -8.29
C TRP A 54 -6.51 -18.35 -8.98
N VAL A 55 -5.81 -17.84 -10.00
CA VAL A 55 -6.27 -16.76 -10.86
C VAL A 55 -6.24 -17.20 -12.32
N PHE A 56 -7.31 -16.92 -13.05
CA PHE A 56 -7.35 -17.03 -14.50
C PHE A 56 -7.33 -15.63 -15.12
N ILE A 57 -6.26 -15.33 -15.86
CA ILE A 57 -6.09 -14.06 -16.56
C ILE A 57 -5.75 -14.32 -18.03
N PRO A 58 -6.18 -13.45 -18.97
CA PRO A 58 -5.85 -13.61 -20.38
C PRO A 58 -4.34 -13.54 -20.64
N GLU A 59 -3.59 -12.71 -19.92
CA GLU A 59 -2.15 -12.52 -20.17
C GLU A 59 -1.28 -13.70 -19.75
N MET A 60 -1.81 -14.62 -18.93
CA MET A 60 -1.12 -15.85 -18.54
C MET A 60 -2.11 -17.02 -18.63
N PRO A 61 -2.45 -17.47 -19.86
CA PRO A 61 -3.31 -18.62 -20.04
C PRO A 61 -2.68 -19.85 -19.40
N PRO A 62 -3.47 -20.64 -18.66
CA PRO A 62 -2.91 -21.75 -17.92
C PRO A 62 -2.45 -22.86 -18.88
N ALA A 63 -1.50 -23.69 -18.45
CA ALA A 63 -1.00 -24.82 -19.23
C ALA A 63 -2.09 -25.88 -19.48
N ASP A 64 -1.93 -26.78 -20.44
CA ASP A 64 -2.99 -27.72 -20.83
C ASP A 64 -3.44 -28.65 -19.68
N ASP A 65 -2.51 -28.95 -18.75
CA ASP A 65 -2.70 -29.73 -17.53
C ASP A 65 -3.20 -28.90 -16.33
N TRP A 66 -3.79 -27.73 -16.58
CA TRP A 66 -4.26 -26.84 -15.50
C TRP A 66 -5.37 -27.45 -14.66
N ARG A 67 -6.15 -28.36 -15.24
CA ARG A 67 -7.28 -29.02 -14.56
C ARG A 67 -6.75 -29.89 -13.43
N GLU A 68 -5.76 -30.72 -13.73
CA GLU A 68 -5.07 -31.58 -12.77
C GLU A 68 -4.32 -30.74 -11.74
N LYS A 69 -3.60 -29.71 -12.18
CA LYS A 69 -2.86 -28.79 -11.29
C LYS A 69 -3.77 -28.05 -10.32
N LEU A 70 -4.90 -27.53 -10.79
CA LEU A 70 -5.89 -26.87 -9.95
C LEU A 70 -6.45 -27.86 -8.93
N CYS A 71 -6.89 -29.04 -9.37
CA CYS A 71 -7.47 -30.03 -8.47
C CYS A 71 -6.46 -30.50 -7.41
N HIS A 72 -5.21 -30.75 -7.81
CA HIS A 72 -4.13 -31.10 -6.90
C HIS A 72 -3.88 -29.99 -5.88
N LYS A 73 -3.77 -28.74 -6.33
CA LYS A 73 -3.54 -27.58 -5.46
C LYS A 73 -4.65 -27.41 -4.41
N LEU A 74 -5.91 -27.49 -4.84
CA LEU A 74 -7.06 -27.35 -3.95
C LEU A 74 -7.12 -28.49 -2.93
N ARG A 75 -6.82 -29.73 -3.36
CA ARG A 75 -6.74 -30.90 -2.46
C ARG A 75 -5.65 -30.71 -1.40
N MET A 76 -4.44 -30.32 -1.82
CA MET A 76 -3.34 -30.01 -0.89
C MET A 76 -3.72 -28.92 0.11
N ASN A 77 -4.36 -27.85 -0.36
CA ASN A 77 -4.81 -26.78 0.54
C ASN A 77 -5.80 -27.30 1.59
N ARG A 78 -6.77 -28.16 1.19
CA ARG A 78 -7.71 -28.79 2.14
C ARG A 78 -7.03 -29.70 3.16
N GLU A 79 -6.07 -30.51 2.72
CA GLU A 79 -5.28 -31.38 3.60
C GLU A 79 -4.46 -30.57 4.63
N HIS A 80 -3.95 -29.40 4.23
CA HIS A 80 -3.31 -28.41 5.13
C HIS A 80 -4.34 -27.54 5.89
N GLY A 81 -5.53 -28.08 6.15
CA GLY A 81 -6.57 -27.48 6.98
C GLY A 81 -7.24 -26.23 6.39
N GLN A 82 -7.10 -25.94 5.09
CA GLN A 82 -7.78 -24.80 4.48
C GLN A 82 -9.28 -25.07 4.39
N ARG A 83 -10.08 -24.17 4.94
CA ARG A 83 -11.54 -24.29 4.90
C ARG A 83 -12.14 -23.60 3.67
N VAL A 84 -11.51 -22.54 3.20
CA VAL A 84 -12.03 -21.67 2.14
C VAL A 84 -11.13 -21.75 0.93
N ASN A 85 -11.70 -21.96 -0.26
CA ASN A 85 -10.95 -21.74 -1.49
C ASN A 85 -11.58 -20.60 -2.30
N ILE A 86 -10.75 -19.69 -2.78
CA ILE A 86 -11.14 -18.55 -3.61
C ILE A 86 -10.42 -18.67 -4.95
N ILE A 87 -11.19 -18.69 -6.03
CA ILE A 87 -10.69 -18.71 -7.40
C ILE A 87 -11.15 -17.43 -8.09
N MET A 88 -10.20 -16.66 -8.60
CA MET A 88 -10.48 -15.44 -9.34
C MET A 88 -10.46 -15.73 -10.84
N VAL A 89 -11.50 -15.32 -11.56
CA VAL A 89 -11.61 -15.49 -13.00
C VAL A 89 -11.84 -14.12 -13.63
N ALA A 90 -10.88 -13.65 -14.44
CA ALA A 90 -11.10 -12.46 -15.25
C ALA A 90 -12.18 -12.75 -16.31
N GLU A 91 -13.05 -11.78 -16.61
CA GLU A 91 -14.11 -11.95 -17.63
C GLU A 91 -13.54 -12.30 -19.03
N GLY A 92 -12.29 -11.91 -19.30
CA GLY A 92 -11.56 -12.26 -20.51
C GLY A 92 -10.63 -13.47 -20.40
N ALA A 93 -10.79 -14.34 -19.40
CA ALA A 93 -9.93 -15.51 -19.22
C ALA A 93 -10.02 -16.49 -20.39
N ILE A 94 -8.86 -16.96 -20.86
CA ILE A 94 -8.72 -17.90 -21.97
C ILE A 94 -7.70 -18.98 -21.67
N ASP A 95 -7.79 -20.10 -22.38
CA ASP A 95 -6.74 -21.12 -22.45
C ASP A 95 -5.70 -20.79 -23.55
N ARG A 96 -4.65 -21.61 -23.67
CA ARG A 96 -3.61 -21.47 -24.70
C ARG A 96 -4.12 -21.65 -26.13
N GLY A 97 -5.26 -22.34 -26.30
CA GLY A 97 -5.98 -22.47 -27.55
C GLY A 97 -6.80 -21.24 -27.93
N CYS A 98 -6.86 -20.23 -27.05
CA CYS A 98 -7.74 -19.07 -27.11
C CYS A 98 -9.23 -19.37 -26.90
N ASN A 99 -9.55 -20.51 -26.29
CA ASN A 99 -10.93 -20.82 -25.88
C ASN A 99 -11.23 -20.12 -24.55
N PRO A 100 -12.44 -19.59 -24.35
CA PRO A 100 -12.81 -18.95 -23.11
C PRO A 100 -12.84 -19.93 -21.93
N ILE A 101 -12.25 -19.54 -20.80
CA ILE A 101 -12.37 -20.26 -19.53
C ILE A 101 -13.48 -19.61 -18.73
N THR A 102 -14.66 -20.25 -18.68
CA THR A 102 -15.83 -19.74 -17.97
C THR A 102 -15.86 -20.19 -16.51
N CYS A 103 -16.56 -19.43 -15.66
CA CYS A 103 -16.79 -19.81 -14.27
C CYS A 103 -17.52 -21.17 -14.15
N GLU A 104 -18.49 -21.45 -15.02
CA GLU A 104 -19.17 -22.74 -15.10
C GLU A 104 -18.21 -23.90 -15.40
N LEU A 105 -17.26 -23.72 -16.32
CA LEU A 105 -16.26 -24.74 -16.64
C LEU A 105 -15.44 -25.10 -15.41
N VAL A 106 -14.95 -24.08 -14.70
CA VAL A 106 -14.15 -24.26 -13.48
C VAL A 106 -14.99 -24.88 -12.36
N LYS A 107 -16.24 -24.46 -12.19
CA LYS A 107 -17.16 -25.05 -11.19
C LYS A 107 -17.40 -26.52 -11.45
N ASN A 108 -17.75 -26.88 -12.69
CA ASN A 108 -18.06 -28.26 -13.06
C ASN A 108 -16.88 -29.18 -12.80
N LEU A 109 -15.66 -28.74 -13.13
CA LEU A 109 -14.42 -29.46 -12.84
C LEU A 109 -14.25 -29.71 -11.34
N ILE A 110 -14.39 -28.68 -10.50
CA ILE A 110 -14.18 -28.80 -9.05
C ILE A 110 -15.24 -29.71 -8.42
N VAL A 111 -16.48 -29.61 -8.88
CA VAL A 111 -17.58 -30.46 -8.38
C VAL A 111 -17.40 -31.91 -8.82
N SER A 112 -17.00 -32.18 -10.07
CA SER A 112 -16.82 -33.55 -10.56
C SER A 112 -15.61 -34.26 -9.95
N GLU A 113 -14.46 -33.57 -9.88
CA GLU A 113 -13.19 -34.17 -9.47
C GLU A 113 -12.93 -34.13 -7.96
N LEU A 114 -13.40 -33.08 -7.28
CA LEU A 114 -13.13 -32.88 -5.85
C LEU A 114 -14.37 -32.96 -4.96
N GLN A 115 -15.58 -33.02 -5.54
CA GLN A 115 -16.85 -33.05 -4.80
C GLN A 115 -16.99 -31.90 -3.78
N LEU A 116 -16.34 -30.76 -4.03
CA LEU A 116 -16.41 -29.59 -3.16
C LEU A 116 -17.66 -28.76 -3.47
N ASP A 117 -18.32 -28.28 -2.41
CA ASP A 117 -19.45 -27.37 -2.54
C ASP A 117 -18.98 -26.01 -3.10
N THR A 118 -19.22 -25.83 -4.41
CA THR A 118 -18.69 -24.69 -5.18
C THR A 118 -19.79 -23.72 -5.60
N ARG A 119 -19.55 -22.43 -5.41
CA ARG A 119 -20.47 -21.34 -5.82
C ARG A 119 -19.77 -20.36 -6.75
N ILE A 120 -20.52 -19.84 -7.71
CA ILE A 120 -20.06 -18.79 -8.61
C ILE A 120 -20.71 -17.49 -8.14
N THR A 121 -19.91 -16.43 -8.07
CA THR A 121 -20.38 -15.08 -7.86
C THR A 121 -19.83 -14.19 -8.96
N VAL A 122 -20.72 -13.69 -9.82
CA VAL A 122 -20.39 -12.69 -10.83
C VAL A 122 -20.60 -11.32 -10.21
N LEU A 123 -19.52 -10.57 -9.96
CA LEU A 123 -19.61 -9.26 -9.32
C LEU A 123 -20.32 -8.24 -10.22
N GLY A 124 -20.09 -8.32 -11.54
CA GLY A 124 -20.71 -7.43 -12.52
C GLY A 124 -20.44 -5.95 -12.23
N HIS A 125 -21.46 -5.12 -12.40
CA HIS A 125 -21.33 -3.65 -12.41
C HIS A 125 -21.10 -2.99 -11.05
N VAL A 126 -21.17 -3.74 -9.94
CA VAL A 126 -20.78 -3.19 -8.62
C VAL A 126 -19.33 -2.70 -8.63
N GLN A 127 -18.50 -3.25 -9.53
CA GLN A 127 -17.10 -2.86 -9.76
C GLN A 127 -16.93 -1.50 -10.45
N ARG A 128 -18.01 -0.92 -11.00
CA ARG A 128 -18.00 0.39 -11.69
C ARG A 128 -18.67 1.51 -10.89
N GLY A 129 -19.41 1.15 -9.84
CA GLY A 129 -20.14 2.08 -9.00
C GLY A 129 -19.45 2.37 -7.67
N GLY A 130 -20.13 3.14 -6.82
CA GLY A 130 -19.62 3.56 -5.52
C GLY A 130 -18.83 4.87 -5.57
N SER A 131 -18.53 5.41 -4.40
CA SER A 131 -17.67 6.59 -4.27
C SER A 131 -16.23 6.24 -4.66
N PRO A 132 -15.51 7.10 -5.40
CA PRO A 132 -14.12 6.84 -5.75
C PRO A 132 -13.23 6.74 -4.50
N SER A 133 -12.21 5.89 -4.56
CA SER A 133 -11.17 5.78 -3.52
C SER A 133 -10.37 7.08 -3.39
N ALA A 134 -9.70 7.28 -2.26
CA ALA A 134 -8.85 8.45 -2.04
C ALA A 134 -7.79 8.58 -3.15
N PHE A 135 -7.16 7.46 -3.53
CA PHE A 135 -6.19 7.41 -4.62
C PHE A 135 -6.78 7.90 -5.94
N ASP A 136 -7.94 7.38 -6.37
CA ASP A 136 -8.55 7.78 -7.63
C ASP A 136 -9.02 9.25 -7.65
N ARG A 137 -9.46 9.79 -6.50
CA ARG A 137 -9.79 11.22 -6.38
C ARG A 137 -8.56 12.10 -6.61
N ILE A 138 -7.47 11.77 -5.92
CA ILE A 138 -6.21 12.54 -6.01
C ILE A 138 -5.62 12.40 -7.41
N LEU A 139 -5.62 11.19 -7.97
CA LEU A 139 -5.20 10.90 -9.33
C LEU A 139 -6.00 11.75 -10.34
N GLY A 140 -7.34 11.75 -10.22
CA GLY A 140 -8.21 12.53 -11.09
C GLY A 140 -7.94 14.03 -11.00
N SER A 141 -7.75 14.56 -9.79
CA SER A 141 -7.43 15.97 -9.57
C SER A 141 -6.09 16.37 -10.19
N ARG A 142 -5.04 15.55 -10.00
CA ARG A 142 -3.70 15.79 -10.57
C ARG A 142 -3.73 15.72 -12.10
N MET A 143 -4.32 14.66 -12.65
CA MET A 143 -4.42 14.48 -14.10
C MET A 143 -5.27 15.56 -14.76
N GLY A 144 -6.33 16.02 -14.10
CA GLY A 144 -7.20 17.09 -14.58
C GLY A 144 -6.47 18.44 -14.64
N ALA A 145 -5.73 18.79 -13.58
CA ALA A 145 -4.93 20.01 -13.55
C ALA A 145 -3.86 20.02 -14.65
N GLU A 146 -3.15 18.90 -14.80
CA GLU A 146 -2.11 18.76 -15.82
C GLU A 146 -2.70 18.77 -17.24
N ALA A 147 -3.91 18.26 -17.44
CA ALA A 147 -4.60 18.35 -18.72
C ALA A 147 -4.92 19.81 -19.10
N VAL A 148 -5.30 20.65 -18.13
CA VAL A 148 -5.51 22.10 -18.37
C VAL A 148 -4.21 22.78 -18.76
N LEU A 149 -3.11 22.50 -18.05
CA LEU A 149 -1.79 23.03 -18.41
C LEU A 149 -1.36 22.57 -19.81
N ALA A 150 -1.60 21.31 -20.16
CA ALA A 150 -1.31 20.78 -21.50
C ALA A 150 -2.10 21.49 -22.60
N LEU A 151 -3.35 21.87 -22.34
CA LEU A 151 -4.16 22.66 -23.28
C LEU A 151 -3.60 24.09 -23.42
N MET A 152 -3.23 24.74 -22.31
CA MET A 152 -2.62 26.08 -22.35
C MET A 152 -1.30 26.10 -23.11
N ASP A 153 -0.50 25.04 -23.00
CA ASP A 153 0.74 24.89 -23.77
C ASP A 153 0.46 24.63 -25.25
N ALA A 154 -0.55 23.82 -25.58
CA ALA A 154 -0.97 23.56 -26.96
C ALA A 154 -1.51 24.82 -27.66
N ASP A 155 -2.16 25.73 -26.92
CA ASP A 155 -2.58 27.03 -27.44
C ASP A 155 -1.37 27.92 -27.78
N ARG A 156 -0.24 27.76 -27.08
CA ARG A 156 1.01 28.51 -27.32
C ARG A 156 1.86 27.92 -28.45
N ASP A 157 1.88 26.59 -28.58
CA ASP A 157 2.59 25.88 -29.65
C ASP A 157 1.66 24.89 -30.38
N PRO A 158 1.10 25.30 -31.55
CA PRO A 158 0.20 24.47 -32.35
C PRO A 158 0.84 23.17 -32.88
N ASN A 159 2.17 23.04 -32.84
CA ASN A 159 2.86 21.84 -33.32
C ASN A 159 2.93 20.74 -32.26
N LEU A 160 2.50 21.01 -31.02
CA LEU A 160 2.47 20.02 -29.96
C LEU A 160 1.49 18.87 -30.31
N PRO A 161 1.96 17.61 -30.29
CA PRO A 161 1.09 16.48 -30.59
C PRO A 161 0.04 16.29 -29.48
N SER A 162 -1.14 15.79 -29.86
CA SER A 162 -2.16 15.40 -28.88
C SER A 162 -1.57 14.40 -27.88
N CYS A 163 -1.75 14.68 -26.59
CA CYS A 163 -1.22 13.87 -25.51
C CYS A 163 -2.31 13.30 -24.61
N VAL A 164 -1.95 12.26 -23.87
CA VAL A 164 -2.70 11.64 -22.79
C VAL A 164 -1.91 11.87 -21.53
N ILE A 165 -2.57 12.42 -20.52
CA ILE A 165 -1.98 12.52 -19.19
C ILE A 165 -1.97 11.13 -18.56
N SER A 166 -0.85 10.73 -17.98
CA SER A 166 -0.69 9.46 -17.28
C SER A 166 0.19 9.67 -16.04
N LEU A 167 0.32 8.65 -15.21
CA LEU A 167 1.38 8.57 -14.20
C LEU A 167 2.49 7.60 -14.64
N ASP A 168 3.75 7.99 -14.46
CA ASP A 168 4.89 7.08 -14.36
C ASP A 168 5.37 7.04 -12.90
N GLY A 169 5.12 5.92 -12.22
CA GLY A 169 5.24 5.85 -10.76
C GLY A 169 4.28 6.82 -10.08
N ASN A 170 4.82 7.69 -9.22
CA ASN A 170 4.09 8.74 -8.54
C ASN A 170 4.17 10.11 -9.25
N GLN A 171 4.70 10.20 -10.48
CA GLN A 171 4.85 11.47 -11.21
C GLN A 171 3.90 11.55 -12.42
N ALA A 172 3.27 12.71 -12.62
CA ALA A 172 2.48 12.98 -13.82
C ALA A 172 3.36 13.08 -15.07
N VAL A 173 2.90 12.51 -16.19
CA VAL A 173 3.63 12.54 -17.47
C VAL A 173 2.66 12.75 -18.62
N ARG A 174 3.12 13.47 -19.65
CA ARG A 174 2.39 13.65 -20.92
C ARG A 174 2.90 12.62 -21.93
N VAL A 175 2.01 11.73 -22.39
CA VAL A 175 2.35 10.67 -23.35
C VAL A 175 1.62 10.92 -24.67
N PRO A 176 2.28 10.87 -25.84
CA PRO A 176 1.60 11.05 -27.12
C PRO A 176 0.44 10.06 -27.31
N LEU A 177 -0.74 10.57 -27.68
CA LEU A 177 -1.98 9.78 -27.81
C LEU A 177 -1.80 8.62 -28.79
N VAL A 178 -1.14 8.87 -29.92
CA VAL A 178 -0.89 7.86 -30.96
C VAL A 178 -0.11 6.68 -30.39
N LYS A 179 0.96 6.93 -29.62
CA LYS A 179 1.75 5.88 -28.96
C LYS A 179 0.93 5.05 -27.98
N CYS A 180 0.00 5.68 -27.23
CA CYS A 180 -0.89 4.97 -26.30
C CYS A 180 -1.84 4.00 -27.03
N VAL A 181 -2.42 4.45 -28.14
CA VAL A 181 -3.33 3.64 -28.97
C VAL A 181 -2.57 2.49 -29.63
N GLU A 182 -1.40 2.76 -30.20
CA GLU A 182 -0.53 1.74 -30.80
C GLU A 182 -0.15 0.66 -29.79
N ARG A 183 0.33 1.04 -28.61
CA ARG A 183 0.67 0.09 -27.55
C ARG A 183 -0.51 -0.79 -27.14
N THR A 184 -1.72 -0.22 -27.09
CA THR A 184 -2.93 -0.98 -26.74
C THR A 184 -3.31 -1.96 -27.85
N ARG A 185 -3.14 -1.59 -29.13
CA ARG A 185 -3.37 -2.49 -30.27
C ARG A 185 -2.35 -3.63 -30.29
N GLN A 186 -1.07 -3.33 -30.01
CA GLN A 186 -0.01 -4.33 -29.93
C GLN A 186 -0.32 -5.41 -28.89
N VAL A 187 -0.94 -5.07 -27.76
CA VAL A 187 -1.38 -6.09 -26.78
C VAL A 187 -2.41 -7.03 -27.40
N ALA A 188 -3.41 -6.50 -28.09
CA ALA A 188 -4.43 -7.32 -28.74
C ALA A 188 -3.86 -8.19 -29.87
N GLU A 189 -2.89 -7.67 -30.62
CA GLU A 189 -2.16 -8.41 -31.65
C GLU A 189 -1.32 -9.53 -31.07
N ALA A 190 -0.53 -9.26 -30.02
CA ALA A 190 0.26 -10.27 -29.30
C ALA A 190 -0.63 -11.39 -28.74
N MET A 191 -1.76 -11.02 -28.11
CA MET A 191 -2.76 -11.97 -27.62
C MET A 191 -3.34 -12.87 -28.74
N LYS A 192 -3.63 -12.30 -29.92
CA LYS A 192 -4.12 -13.06 -31.09
C LYS A 192 -3.04 -13.97 -31.68
N ALA A 193 -1.79 -13.51 -31.68
CA ALA A 193 -0.63 -14.27 -32.13
C ALA A 193 -0.18 -15.35 -31.14
N ARG A 194 -0.85 -15.46 -29.97
CA ARG A 194 -0.49 -16.36 -28.85
C ARG A 194 0.90 -16.09 -28.26
N ASP A 195 1.37 -14.86 -28.42
CA ASP A 195 2.58 -14.36 -27.78
C ASP A 195 2.23 -13.70 -26.44
N PHE A 196 2.00 -14.54 -25.44
CA PHE A 196 1.54 -14.11 -24.12
C PHE A 196 2.64 -13.39 -23.34
N ASP A 197 3.90 -13.79 -23.49
CA ASP A 197 5.03 -13.14 -22.84
C ASP A 197 5.15 -11.68 -23.30
N ARG A 198 5.02 -11.44 -24.62
CA ARG A 198 4.98 -10.09 -25.15
C ARG A 198 3.76 -9.30 -24.66
N ALA A 199 2.61 -9.94 -24.52
CA ALA A 199 1.42 -9.28 -23.96
C ALA A 199 1.65 -8.80 -22.52
N VAL A 200 2.29 -9.62 -21.67
CA VAL A 200 2.67 -9.27 -20.30
C VAL A 200 3.68 -8.10 -20.30
N GLU A 201 4.69 -8.12 -21.15
CA GLU A 201 5.65 -7.02 -21.28
C GLU A 201 4.98 -5.69 -21.66
N LEU A 202 4.05 -5.75 -22.62
CA LEU A 202 3.32 -4.58 -23.10
C LEU A 202 2.42 -3.96 -22.02
N ARG A 203 1.89 -4.76 -21.07
CA ARG A 203 1.19 -4.27 -19.87
C ARG A 203 2.10 -3.47 -18.93
N GLY A 204 3.41 -3.72 -18.97
CA GLY A 204 4.44 -2.96 -18.28
C GLY A 204 4.95 -3.59 -16.99
N ALA A 205 6.00 -2.97 -16.42
CA ALA A 205 6.77 -3.52 -15.30
C ALA A 205 5.94 -3.80 -14.04
N SER A 206 4.96 -2.95 -13.72
CA SER A 206 4.07 -3.18 -12.58
C SER A 206 3.27 -4.47 -12.72
N PHE A 207 2.73 -4.76 -13.92
CA PHE A 207 2.00 -5.99 -14.19
C PHE A 207 2.91 -7.22 -14.09
N MET A 208 4.10 -7.16 -14.72
CA MET A 208 5.12 -8.21 -14.63
C MET A 208 5.51 -8.53 -13.19
N ASN A 209 5.78 -7.50 -12.39
CA ASN A 209 6.15 -7.65 -10.99
C ASN A 209 5.02 -8.28 -10.17
N ASN A 210 3.78 -7.83 -10.36
CA ASN A 210 2.61 -8.42 -9.70
C ASN A 210 2.45 -9.90 -10.07
N LEU A 211 2.62 -10.22 -11.35
CA LEU A 211 2.50 -11.59 -11.85
C LEU A 211 3.59 -12.49 -11.26
N ALA A 212 4.84 -12.03 -11.25
CA ALA A 212 5.95 -12.74 -10.64
C ALA A 212 5.73 -12.98 -9.15
N THR A 213 5.29 -11.95 -8.39
CA THR A 213 4.98 -12.08 -6.96
C THR A 213 3.82 -13.06 -6.74
N TYR A 214 2.76 -12.98 -7.53
CA TYR A 214 1.64 -13.94 -7.47
C TYR A 214 2.13 -15.37 -7.70
N ILE A 215 2.90 -15.63 -8.75
CA ILE A 215 3.43 -16.96 -9.06
C ILE A 215 4.29 -17.48 -7.91
N LYS A 216 5.18 -16.65 -7.34
CA LYS A 216 6.01 -17.03 -6.18
C LYS A 216 5.14 -17.45 -4.99
N LEU A 217 4.13 -16.66 -4.63
CA LEU A 217 3.22 -16.94 -3.52
C LEU A 217 2.23 -18.08 -3.79
N SER A 218 2.01 -18.42 -5.05
CA SER A 218 1.10 -19.51 -5.45
C SER A 218 1.69 -20.90 -5.23
N LYS A 219 3.02 -21.01 -5.07
CA LYS A 219 3.73 -22.27 -4.82
C LYS A 219 3.51 -22.69 -3.37
N ILE A 220 2.90 -23.86 -3.17
CA ILE A 220 2.65 -24.42 -1.83
C ILE A 220 3.86 -25.22 -1.34
N GLU A 221 4.56 -25.91 -2.26
CA GLU A 221 5.71 -26.74 -1.92
C GLU A 221 7.02 -25.96 -1.95
N GLN A 222 7.97 -26.40 -1.11
CA GLN A 222 9.38 -26.05 -1.28
C GLN A 222 9.81 -26.42 -2.71
N PRO A 223 10.49 -25.54 -3.46
CA PRO A 223 11.07 -25.93 -4.73
C PRO A 223 11.98 -27.14 -4.52
N ARG A 224 11.77 -28.23 -5.28
CA ARG A 224 12.67 -29.41 -5.30
C ARG A 224 14.14 -29.06 -5.64
N GLN A 225 14.42 -27.81 -6.01
CA GLN A 225 15.71 -27.27 -6.44
C GLN A 225 16.10 -25.98 -5.67
N SER A 226 15.65 -25.76 -4.43
CA SER A 226 16.38 -24.80 -3.61
C SER A 226 17.76 -25.39 -3.32
N VAL A 227 18.81 -24.71 -3.75
CA VAL A 227 20.23 -25.08 -3.55
C VAL A 227 20.59 -25.19 -2.05
N MET A 228 19.67 -24.79 -1.17
CA MET A 228 19.77 -24.93 0.28
C MET A 228 19.21 -26.29 0.68
N SER A 229 20.12 -27.18 1.09
CA SER A 229 19.81 -28.53 1.57
C SER A 229 18.83 -28.49 2.74
N SER A 230 18.08 -29.60 2.90
CA SER A 230 17.20 -29.95 4.02
C SER A 230 17.84 -29.88 5.42
N GLU A 231 19.07 -29.41 5.55
CA GLU A 231 19.84 -29.24 6.79
C GLU A 231 19.98 -27.77 7.23
N ASN A 232 19.50 -26.79 6.45
CA ASN A 232 19.73 -25.40 6.80
C ASN A 232 18.79 -24.93 7.94
N ASN A 233 19.37 -24.67 9.12
CA ASN A 233 18.66 -24.28 10.34
C ASN A 233 18.60 -22.76 10.56
N LEU A 234 18.84 -21.96 9.50
CA LEU A 234 18.85 -20.50 9.59
C LEU A 234 17.46 -19.96 9.94
N ARG A 235 17.46 -18.96 10.83
CA ARG A 235 16.25 -18.37 11.39
C ARG A 235 16.18 -16.90 11.07
N ILE A 236 15.06 -16.44 10.55
CA ILE A 236 14.83 -15.01 10.30
C ILE A 236 13.76 -14.51 11.26
N GLY A 237 14.09 -13.49 12.05
CA GLY A 237 13.16 -12.84 12.96
C GLY A 237 12.25 -11.84 12.24
N ILE A 238 11.00 -11.73 12.67
CA ILE A 238 10.08 -10.66 12.26
C ILE A 238 9.58 -9.96 13.51
N VAL A 239 9.64 -8.63 13.55
CA VAL A 239 9.16 -7.83 14.67
C VAL A 239 8.40 -6.59 14.19
N ASN A 240 7.33 -6.25 14.88
CA ASN A 240 6.57 -5.02 14.63
C ASN A 240 6.89 -3.97 15.69
N VAL A 241 7.13 -2.74 15.26
CA VAL A 241 7.51 -1.63 16.15
C VAL A 241 6.74 -0.35 15.78
N GLY A 242 6.23 0.34 16.78
CA GLY A 242 5.45 1.56 16.61
C GLY A 242 3.94 1.34 16.75
N ALA A 243 3.16 2.27 16.19
CA ALA A 243 1.71 2.17 16.16
C ALA A 243 1.24 1.11 15.14
N PRO A 244 0.10 0.43 15.37
CA PRO A 244 -0.47 -0.47 14.39
C PRO A 244 -0.88 0.28 13.12
N ALA A 245 -0.67 -0.36 11.97
CA ALA A 245 -1.05 0.15 10.67
C ALA A 245 -1.59 -0.99 9.79
N CYS A 246 -2.57 -0.66 8.96
CA CYS A 246 -3.09 -1.60 7.98
C CYS A 246 -2.01 -2.01 6.97
N GLY A 247 -1.96 -3.30 6.62
CA GLY A 247 -0.95 -3.86 5.70
C GLY A 247 0.24 -4.57 6.37
N ILE A 248 0.49 -4.36 7.66
CA ILE A 248 1.56 -5.06 8.41
C ILE A 248 1.38 -6.58 8.31
N ASN A 249 0.17 -7.08 8.56
CA ASN A 249 -0.14 -8.50 8.50
C ASN A 249 0.02 -9.09 7.08
N ALA A 250 -0.19 -8.28 6.03
CA ALA A 250 0.07 -8.68 4.65
C ALA A 250 1.56 -8.89 4.39
N VAL A 251 2.42 -8.04 4.97
CA VAL A 251 3.88 -8.21 4.91
C VAL A 251 4.29 -9.50 5.60
N ILE A 252 3.87 -9.70 6.85
CA ILE A 252 4.23 -10.88 7.64
C ILE A 252 3.83 -12.15 6.89
N ARG A 253 2.60 -12.20 6.38
CA ARG A 253 2.13 -13.35 5.58
C ARG A 253 3.00 -13.59 4.36
N GLY A 254 3.22 -12.57 3.53
CA GLY A 254 4.01 -12.70 2.31
C GLY A 254 5.43 -13.16 2.62
N PHE A 255 6.01 -12.62 3.68
CA PHE A 255 7.40 -12.85 4.06
C PHE A 255 7.58 -14.25 4.61
N THR A 256 6.69 -14.66 5.53
CA THR A 256 6.70 -15.99 6.12
C THR A 256 6.59 -17.06 5.05
N ARG A 257 5.62 -16.94 4.13
CA ARG A 257 5.42 -17.94 3.07
C ARG A 257 6.62 -18.06 2.16
N LEU A 258 7.12 -16.93 1.66
CA LEU A 258 8.26 -16.93 0.77
C LEU A 258 9.55 -17.39 1.49
N GLY A 259 9.72 -17.02 2.75
CA GLY A 259 10.83 -17.47 3.58
C GLY A 259 10.83 -18.99 3.77
N ILE A 260 9.67 -19.59 4.07
CA ILE A 260 9.50 -21.05 4.15
C ILE A 260 9.82 -21.71 2.81
N THR A 261 9.37 -21.15 1.68
CA THR A 261 9.69 -21.70 0.35
C THR A 261 11.18 -21.63 0.02
N LYS A 262 11.93 -20.70 0.63
CA LYS A 262 13.39 -20.60 0.50
C LYS A 262 14.15 -21.47 1.54
N GLY A 263 13.45 -22.13 2.45
CA GLY A 263 14.04 -23.03 3.45
C GLY A 263 14.37 -22.38 4.80
N TYR A 264 13.94 -21.14 5.04
CA TYR A 264 14.16 -20.45 6.32
C TYR A 264 13.10 -20.82 7.37
N LYS A 265 13.51 -20.90 8.63
CA LYS A 265 12.60 -20.90 9.78
C LYS A 265 12.27 -19.47 10.17
N ILE A 266 10.98 -19.16 10.24
CA ILE A 266 10.52 -17.79 10.48
C ILE A 266 10.11 -17.65 11.93
N ILE A 267 10.74 -16.72 12.66
CA ILE A 267 10.50 -16.50 14.08
C ILE A 267 9.73 -15.19 14.26
N GLY A 268 8.48 -15.29 14.71
CA GLY A 268 7.66 -14.15 15.09
C GLY A 268 8.02 -13.66 16.48
N ILE A 269 8.46 -12.42 16.58
CA ILE A 269 8.74 -11.75 17.85
C ILE A 269 7.46 -11.01 18.26
N HIS A 270 6.84 -11.45 19.35
CA HIS A 270 5.59 -10.88 19.82
C HIS A 270 5.85 -9.60 20.64
N GLU A 271 4.91 -8.66 20.61
CA GLU A 271 4.94 -7.45 21.45
C GLU A 271 6.23 -6.60 21.32
N GLY A 272 6.83 -6.58 20.12
CA GLY A 272 8.03 -5.80 19.83
C GLY A 272 9.29 -6.30 20.55
N PHE A 273 10.29 -5.42 20.70
CA PHE A 273 11.53 -5.77 21.43
C PHE A 273 11.29 -6.06 22.92
N SER A 274 10.21 -5.55 23.50
CA SER A 274 9.81 -5.84 24.89
C SER A 274 9.48 -7.33 25.06
N GLY A 275 8.74 -7.92 24.12
CA GLY A 275 8.47 -9.36 24.13
C GLY A 275 9.72 -10.17 23.84
N LEU A 276 10.58 -9.72 22.92
CA LEU A 276 11.87 -10.39 22.66
C LEU A 276 12.70 -10.54 23.95
N VAL A 277 12.87 -9.46 24.71
CA VAL A 277 13.65 -9.49 25.97
C VAL A 277 13.04 -10.46 26.98
N LYS A 278 11.72 -10.60 27.00
CA LYS A 278 10.99 -11.58 27.83
C LYS A 278 11.05 -13.01 27.30
N GLY A 279 11.58 -13.23 26.10
CA GLY A 279 11.62 -14.54 25.45
C GLY A 279 10.34 -14.92 24.72
N ASP A 280 9.47 -13.96 24.42
CA ASP A 280 8.20 -14.17 23.72
C ASP A 280 8.40 -14.12 22.19
N ALA A 281 9.00 -15.20 21.67
CA ALA A 281 9.17 -15.39 20.24
C ALA A 281 8.92 -16.85 19.85
N SER A 282 8.16 -17.07 18.78
CA SER A 282 7.73 -18.40 18.35
C SER A 282 7.89 -18.58 16.84
N GLU A 283 8.07 -19.82 16.40
CA GLU A 283 8.11 -20.14 14.97
C GLU A 283 6.72 -19.93 14.35
N ILE A 284 6.66 -19.25 13.20
CA ILE A 284 5.43 -19.03 12.43
C ILE A 284 5.40 -20.03 11.26
N GLN A 285 4.37 -20.86 11.22
CA GLN A 285 4.14 -21.83 10.15
C GLN A 285 3.32 -21.22 8.99
N TRP A 286 3.31 -21.93 7.86
CA TRP A 286 2.56 -21.54 6.66
C TRP A 286 1.06 -21.30 6.93
N SER A 287 0.47 -22.16 7.76
CA SER A 287 -0.94 -22.14 8.14
C SER A 287 -1.31 -20.96 9.05
N ASP A 288 -0.36 -20.48 9.85
CA ASP A 288 -0.61 -19.53 10.93
C ASP A 288 -0.95 -18.14 10.38
N VAL A 289 -0.34 -17.78 9.26
CA VAL A 289 -0.51 -16.49 8.57
C VAL A 289 -1.64 -16.48 7.53
N ARG A 290 -2.46 -17.53 7.47
CA ARG A 290 -3.56 -17.63 6.50
C ARG A 290 -4.62 -16.55 6.79
N GLY A 291 -5.06 -15.85 5.75
CA GLY A 291 -6.09 -14.81 5.87
C GLY A 291 -5.59 -13.49 6.47
N TRP A 292 -4.36 -13.43 6.99
CA TRP A 292 -3.77 -12.23 7.59
C TRP A 292 -3.67 -11.06 6.61
N VAL A 293 -3.69 -11.32 5.29
CA VAL A 293 -3.69 -10.27 4.26
C VAL A 293 -4.86 -9.29 4.41
N GLY A 294 -6.03 -9.75 4.88
CA GLY A 294 -7.23 -8.92 5.03
C GLY A 294 -7.49 -8.40 6.44
N ILE A 295 -6.58 -8.66 7.38
CA ILE A 295 -6.73 -8.30 8.80
C ILE A 295 -5.96 -7.01 9.09
N GLY A 296 -6.62 -6.00 9.65
CA GLY A 296 -5.97 -4.79 10.15
C GLY A 296 -5.19 -5.00 11.46
N GLY A 297 -4.63 -3.93 12.01
CA GLY A 297 -3.85 -4.01 13.25
C GLY A 297 -2.55 -4.83 13.11
N SER A 298 -2.14 -5.50 14.18
CA SER A 298 -0.90 -6.29 14.26
C SER A 298 -1.13 -7.61 14.98
N MET A 299 -1.04 -8.73 14.24
CA MET A 299 -1.25 -10.07 14.82
C MET A 299 -0.13 -10.53 15.75
N LEU A 300 1.09 -10.02 15.58
CA LEU A 300 2.21 -10.25 16.50
C LEU A 300 2.23 -9.25 17.67
N GLY A 301 1.27 -8.32 17.74
CA GLY A 301 1.37 -7.17 18.63
C GLY A 301 2.42 -6.16 18.17
N THR A 302 2.43 -4.97 18.75
CA THR A 302 3.42 -3.93 18.42
C THR A 302 3.59 -2.99 19.60
N ARG A 303 4.82 -2.53 19.83
CA ARG A 303 5.17 -1.61 20.91
C ARG A 303 6.12 -0.52 20.43
N ARG A 304 6.24 0.54 21.21
CA ARG A 304 7.14 1.68 20.92
C ARG A 304 8.49 1.61 21.65
N ASP A 305 8.72 0.55 22.43
CA ASP A 305 9.94 0.36 23.20
C ASP A 305 11.14 0.13 22.25
N THR A 306 12.23 0.89 22.44
CA THR A 306 13.45 0.77 21.61
C THR A 306 14.49 -0.16 22.25
N PRO A 307 15.37 -0.82 21.46
CA PRO A 307 16.45 -1.66 21.96
C PRO A 307 17.28 -1.01 23.08
N ASN A 308 17.67 0.25 22.95
CA ASN A 308 18.46 0.96 23.97
C ASN A 308 17.66 1.17 25.26
N SER A 309 16.37 1.53 25.15
CA SER A 309 15.50 1.73 26.31
C SER A 309 15.33 0.46 27.16
N LEU A 310 15.43 -0.72 26.53
CA LEU A 310 15.29 -2.02 27.17
C LEU A 310 16.64 -2.63 27.63
N GLY A 311 17.75 -2.04 27.19
CA GLY A 311 19.10 -2.56 27.35
C GLY A 311 19.50 -3.39 26.13
N ILE A 312 20.31 -2.79 25.24
CA ILE A 312 20.79 -3.41 24.00
C ILE A 312 21.52 -4.74 24.22
N GLU A 313 22.21 -4.89 25.36
CA GLU A 313 22.87 -6.13 25.79
C GLU A 313 21.89 -7.31 25.93
N LYS A 314 20.67 -7.06 26.44
CA LYS A 314 19.63 -8.07 26.60
C LYS A 314 19.05 -8.45 25.24
N VAL A 315 18.87 -7.46 24.36
CA VAL A 315 18.42 -7.69 22.99
C VAL A 315 19.44 -8.56 22.24
N ALA A 316 20.72 -8.22 22.30
CA ALA A 316 21.80 -9.00 21.68
C ALA A 316 21.88 -10.43 22.23
N ALA A 317 21.72 -10.61 23.55
CA ALA A 317 21.67 -11.94 24.16
C ALA A 317 20.52 -12.80 23.61
N ARG A 318 19.35 -12.19 23.38
CA ARG A 318 18.20 -12.90 22.78
C ARG A 318 18.40 -13.21 21.31
N PHE A 319 19.05 -12.34 20.52
CA PHE A 319 19.41 -12.64 19.14
C PHE A 319 20.26 -13.92 19.06
N LYS A 320 21.20 -14.08 20.00
CA LYS A 320 22.02 -15.28 20.15
C LYS A 320 21.20 -16.51 20.51
N GLU A 321 20.33 -16.39 21.51
CA GLU A 321 19.51 -17.48 22.03
C GLU A 321 18.56 -18.03 20.96
N PHE A 322 17.88 -17.14 20.24
CA PHE A 322 16.99 -17.52 19.14
C PHE A 322 17.73 -17.88 17.85
N LYS A 323 19.06 -17.70 17.82
CA LYS A 323 19.94 -17.96 16.68
C LYS A 323 19.50 -17.24 15.40
N LEU A 324 19.16 -15.95 15.53
CA LEU A 324 18.71 -15.15 14.40
C LEU A 324 19.86 -14.94 13.40
N SER A 325 19.58 -15.20 12.14
CA SER A 325 20.49 -15.06 11.00
C SER A 325 20.12 -13.87 10.11
N GLY A 326 18.93 -13.29 10.33
CA GLY A 326 18.46 -12.05 9.72
C GLY A 326 17.26 -11.52 10.49
N LEU A 327 16.91 -10.25 10.25
CA LEU A 327 15.78 -9.59 10.91
C LEU A 327 14.97 -8.75 9.91
N LEU A 328 13.66 -8.89 9.96
CA LEU A 328 12.71 -7.97 9.34
C LEU A 328 12.03 -7.15 10.44
N ILE A 329 12.15 -5.83 10.36
CA ILE A 329 11.43 -4.88 11.22
C ILE A 329 10.32 -4.23 10.40
N ILE A 330 9.09 -4.23 10.90
CA ILE A 330 7.96 -3.58 10.23
C ILE A 330 7.43 -2.49 11.17
N GLY A 331 7.34 -1.26 10.68
CA GLY A 331 6.86 -0.19 11.56
C GLY A 331 7.13 1.23 11.11
N GLY A 332 6.81 2.17 12.00
CA GLY A 332 6.90 3.61 11.76
C GLY A 332 8.28 4.18 12.06
N PHE A 333 8.31 5.43 12.53
CA PHE A 333 9.56 6.10 12.86
C PHE A 333 10.32 5.42 14.02
N GLU A 334 9.61 4.85 15.01
CA GLU A 334 10.25 4.07 16.07
C GLU A 334 10.98 2.83 15.53
N ALA A 335 10.46 2.18 14.49
CA ALA A 335 11.14 1.06 13.85
C ALA A 335 12.43 1.50 13.15
N TYR A 336 12.40 2.67 12.52
CA TYR A 336 13.58 3.29 11.92
C TYR A 336 14.66 3.60 12.97
N ASP A 337 14.26 4.21 14.08
CA ASP A 337 15.14 4.51 15.21
C ASP A 337 15.73 3.23 15.82
N CYS A 338 14.90 2.19 16.05
CA CYS A 338 15.37 0.89 16.53
C CYS A 338 16.43 0.28 15.62
N LEU A 339 16.27 0.41 14.29
CA LEU A 339 17.24 -0.12 13.36
C LEU A 339 18.58 0.64 13.42
N ILE A 340 18.55 1.96 13.63
CA ILE A 340 19.76 2.76 13.89
C ILE A 340 20.46 2.27 15.16
N GLU A 341 19.71 2.12 16.27
CA GLU A 341 20.26 1.64 17.54
C GLU A 341 20.92 0.25 17.40
N LEU A 342 20.30 -0.66 16.65
CA LEU A 342 20.87 -1.98 16.38
C LEU A 342 22.15 -1.91 15.55
N VAL A 343 22.21 -0.99 14.57
CA VAL A 343 23.42 -0.76 13.75
C VAL A 343 24.56 -0.21 14.60
N GLU A 344 24.30 0.81 15.43
CA GLU A 344 25.29 1.37 16.35
C GLU A 344 25.77 0.32 17.39
N GLY A 345 24.88 -0.59 17.80
CA GLY A 345 25.21 -1.70 18.69
C GLY A 345 26.17 -2.74 18.10
N ARG A 346 26.34 -2.82 16.78
CA ARG A 346 27.18 -3.83 16.11
C ARG A 346 28.65 -3.77 16.49
N GLU A 347 29.16 -2.60 16.86
CA GLU A 347 30.56 -2.45 17.31
C GLU A 347 30.83 -3.23 18.60
N LYS A 348 29.82 -3.34 19.47
CA LYS A 348 29.93 -3.97 20.80
C LYS A 348 29.40 -5.39 20.85
N TYR A 349 28.39 -5.70 20.02
CA TYR A 349 27.68 -6.97 20.05
C TYR A 349 27.73 -7.65 18.67
N PRO A 350 28.65 -8.62 18.47
CA PRO A 350 28.76 -9.38 17.22
C PRO A 350 27.46 -10.09 16.81
N GLU A 351 26.57 -10.39 17.75
CA GLU A 351 25.28 -11.02 17.50
C GLU A 351 24.30 -10.12 16.73
N LEU A 352 24.54 -8.80 16.70
CA LEU A 352 23.77 -7.85 15.90
C LEU A 352 24.31 -7.70 14.47
N CYS A 353 25.45 -8.31 14.16
CA CYS A 353 26.06 -8.30 12.83
C CYS A 353 25.38 -9.30 11.89
N ILE A 354 24.06 -9.21 11.75
CA ILE A 354 23.24 -9.98 10.82
C ILE A 354 22.51 -9.03 9.87
N PRO A 355 22.14 -9.43 8.65
CA PRO A 355 21.42 -8.56 7.74
C PRO A 355 20.03 -8.20 8.28
N MET A 356 19.69 -6.91 8.20
CA MET A 356 18.43 -6.38 8.71
C MET A 356 17.72 -5.56 7.65
N ALA A 357 16.43 -5.79 7.45
CA ALA A 357 15.58 -5.03 6.55
C ALA A 357 14.46 -4.36 7.34
N MET A 358 14.09 -3.14 6.94
CA MET A 358 12.92 -2.44 7.43
C MET A 358 11.87 -2.28 6.34
N VAL A 359 10.61 -2.54 6.69
CA VAL A 359 9.44 -2.14 5.88
C VAL A 359 8.69 -1.02 6.60
N PRO A 360 8.56 0.18 5.98
CA PRO A 360 7.88 1.31 6.58
C PRO A 360 6.37 1.08 6.67
N ALA A 361 5.82 1.17 7.88
CA ALA A 361 4.40 0.97 8.19
C ALA A 361 3.93 1.98 9.24
N THR A 362 3.16 2.97 8.80
CA THR A 362 2.58 4.04 9.62
C THR A 362 1.51 4.74 8.81
N ILE A 363 0.43 5.19 9.46
CA ILE A 363 -0.60 5.99 8.79
C ILE A 363 -0.07 7.38 8.40
N SER A 364 0.92 7.90 9.14
CA SER A 364 1.41 9.28 8.99
C SER A 364 2.24 9.49 7.73
N ASN A 365 2.79 8.42 7.13
CA ASN A 365 3.76 8.51 6.03
C ASN A 365 5.02 9.32 6.33
N ASN A 366 5.49 9.28 7.59
CA ASN A 366 6.59 10.10 8.10
C ASN A 366 7.95 9.37 8.17
N VAL A 367 8.10 8.24 7.47
CA VAL A 367 9.35 7.47 7.48
C VAL A 367 10.20 7.86 6.27
N PRO A 368 11.49 8.22 6.44
CA PRO A 368 12.36 8.60 5.33
C PRO A 368 12.63 7.44 4.36
N GLY A 369 12.94 7.78 3.10
CA GLY A 369 13.37 6.81 2.09
C GLY A 369 12.25 6.08 1.34
N THR A 370 10.98 6.43 1.59
CA THR A 370 9.81 5.95 0.84
C THR A 370 8.81 7.08 0.59
N ASP A 371 8.14 7.05 -0.56
CA ASP A 371 7.01 7.93 -0.88
C ASP A 371 5.72 7.47 -0.17
N PHE A 372 5.63 6.17 0.14
CA PHE A 372 4.46 5.54 0.74
C PHE A 372 4.87 4.52 1.82
N SER A 373 4.37 4.70 3.03
CA SER A 373 4.36 3.70 4.10
C SER A 373 3.08 2.88 4.07
N LEU A 374 3.13 1.65 4.60
CA LEU A 374 1.93 0.82 4.75
C LEU A 374 0.95 1.47 5.73
N GLY A 375 -0.32 1.45 5.36
CA GLY A 375 -1.45 1.93 6.15
C GLY A 375 -1.85 3.36 5.83
N CYS A 376 -1.01 4.12 5.11
CA CYS A 376 -1.33 5.50 4.77
C CYS A 376 -2.51 5.59 3.79
N ASP A 377 -2.62 4.67 2.80
CA ASP A 377 -3.74 4.66 1.86
C ASP A 377 -5.05 4.24 2.54
N THR A 378 -5.00 3.22 3.41
CA THR A 378 -6.16 2.85 4.24
C THR A 378 -6.63 4.05 5.07
N ALA A 379 -5.71 4.76 5.73
CA ALA A 379 -6.04 5.94 6.52
C ALA A 379 -6.65 7.06 5.67
N LEU A 380 -6.11 7.35 4.50
CA LEU A 380 -6.67 8.34 3.58
C LEU A 380 -8.10 7.98 3.13
N ASN A 381 -8.38 6.71 2.87
CA ASN A 381 -9.72 6.27 2.51
C ASN A 381 -10.70 6.42 3.68
N GLU A 382 -10.30 6.09 4.90
CA GLU A 382 -11.13 6.30 6.10
C GLU A 382 -11.41 7.79 6.35
N ILE A 383 -10.38 8.63 6.29
CA ILE A 383 -10.55 10.09 6.43
C ILE A 383 -11.50 10.58 5.35
N THR A 384 -11.27 10.23 4.09
CA THR A 384 -12.10 10.66 2.95
C THR A 384 -13.57 10.22 3.10
N SER A 385 -13.81 9.00 3.57
CA SER A 385 -15.16 8.48 3.88
C SER A 385 -15.84 9.29 4.97
N VAL A 386 -15.12 9.65 6.04
CA VAL A 386 -15.65 10.50 7.10
C VAL A 386 -15.91 11.93 6.59
N LEU A 387 -15.01 12.49 5.78
CA LEU A 387 -15.20 13.81 5.18
C LEU A 387 -16.46 13.86 4.32
N ASP A 388 -16.77 12.81 3.56
CA ASP A 388 -17.99 12.77 2.76
C ASP A 388 -19.26 12.75 3.65
N LYS A 389 -19.24 12.00 4.76
CA LYS A 389 -20.34 12.01 5.75
C LYS A 389 -20.50 13.39 6.41
N ILE A 390 -19.39 14.04 6.75
CA ILE A 390 -19.37 15.39 7.32
C ILE A 390 -19.93 16.41 6.32
N LYS A 391 -19.51 16.35 5.05
CA LYS A 391 -20.06 17.21 4.00
C LYS A 391 -21.55 17.01 3.82
N GLN A 392 -22.04 15.77 3.86
CA GLN A 392 -23.47 15.49 3.77
C GLN A 392 -24.24 16.14 4.93
N SER A 393 -23.70 16.08 6.16
CA SER A 393 -24.24 16.80 7.32
C SER A 393 -24.24 18.32 7.14
N ALA A 394 -23.16 18.89 6.61
CA ALA A 394 -23.05 20.32 6.32
C ALA A 394 -24.09 20.79 5.29
N LEU A 395 -24.29 20.00 4.22
CA LEU A 395 -25.30 20.28 3.18
C LEU A 395 -26.73 20.23 3.74
N GLY A 396 -27.01 19.33 4.68
CA GLY A 396 -28.33 19.19 5.29
C GLY A 396 -28.74 20.38 6.15
N THR A 397 -27.79 21.00 6.86
CA THR A 397 -28.09 22.13 7.76
C THR A 397 -27.96 23.50 7.06
N LYS A 398 -27.29 23.55 5.88
CA LYS A 398 -26.89 24.74 5.12
C LYS A 398 -25.99 25.68 5.93
N ARG A 399 -25.02 26.33 5.26
CA ARG A 399 -24.13 27.35 5.86
C ARG A 399 -23.37 26.83 7.09
N ARG A 400 -22.69 25.70 6.94
CA ARG A 400 -21.88 25.10 8.01
C ARG A 400 -20.46 24.82 7.54
N VAL A 401 -19.50 25.17 8.40
CA VAL A 401 -18.08 24.87 8.25
C VAL A 401 -17.66 23.82 9.27
N PHE A 402 -16.86 22.85 8.84
CA PHE A 402 -16.27 21.85 9.73
C PHE A 402 -14.76 22.00 9.74
N VAL A 403 -14.19 22.08 10.94
CA VAL A 403 -12.76 21.91 11.20
C VAL A 403 -12.54 20.46 11.58
N VAL A 404 -11.76 19.74 10.78
CA VAL A 404 -11.51 18.31 10.93
C VAL A 404 -10.04 18.10 11.27
N GLU A 405 -9.78 17.51 12.43
CA GLU A 405 -8.42 17.18 12.85
C GLU A 405 -8.03 15.78 12.38
N THR A 406 -6.92 15.71 11.65
CA THR A 406 -6.29 14.44 11.23
C THR A 406 -5.08 14.12 12.10
N MET A 407 -4.80 12.82 12.22
CA MET A 407 -3.52 12.35 12.75
C MET A 407 -2.40 12.63 11.75
N GLY A 408 -1.19 12.19 12.06
CA GLY A 408 0.02 12.45 11.27
C GLY A 408 1.19 12.91 12.13
N GLY A 409 0.93 13.29 13.39
CA GLY A 409 1.92 13.95 14.23
C GLY A 409 2.30 15.28 13.61
N TYR A 410 3.61 15.49 13.38
CA TYR A 410 4.12 16.63 12.64
C TYR A 410 4.04 16.48 11.12
N CYS A 411 3.68 15.29 10.60
CA CYS A 411 3.58 15.08 9.15
C CYS A 411 2.18 15.45 8.65
N GLY A 412 2.12 16.43 7.77
CA GLY A 412 0.93 16.97 7.14
C GLY A 412 0.38 16.14 5.98
N TYR A 413 0.96 14.97 5.67
CA TYR A 413 0.55 14.12 4.55
C TYR A 413 -0.94 13.80 4.57
N LEU A 414 -1.44 13.27 5.69
CA LEU A 414 -2.85 12.89 5.83
C LEU A 414 -3.79 14.09 5.68
N ALA A 415 -3.44 15.23 6.30
CA ALA A 415 -4.22 16.46 6.20
C ALA A 415 -4.28 16.97 4.75
N THR A 416 -3.12 17.06 4.09
CA THR A 416 -3.02 17.62 2.73
C THR A 416 -3.67 16.71 1.69
N MET A 417 -3.38 15.41 1.73
CA MET A 417 -3.89 14.47 0.73
C MET A 417 -5.40 14.25 0.90
N SER A 418 -5.89 14.19 2.14
CA SER A 418 -7.33 14.12 2.40
C SER A 418 -8.03 15.45 2.08
N ALA A 419 -7.36 16.59 2.20
CA ALA A 419 -7.89 17.88 1.78
C ALA A 419 -8.10 17.92 0.27
N LEU A 420 -7.11 17.47 -0.50
CA LEU A 420 -7.21 17.38 -1.95
C LEU A 420 -8.28 16.36 -2.39
N ALA A 421 -8.30 15.16 -1.80
CA ALA A 421 -9.32 14.14 -2.07
C ALA A 421 -10.73 14.58 -1.63
N GLY A 422 -10.80 15.34 -0.54
CA GLY A 422 -12.01 15.85 0.08
C GLY A 422 -12.52 17.15 -0.56
N GLY A 423 -11.73 17.86 -1.35
CA GLY A 423 -12.08 19.23 -1.77
C GLY A 423 -12.33 20.13 -0.56
N ALA A 424 -11.38 20.11 0.38
CA ALA A 424 -11.34 21.04 1.51
C ALA A 424 -10.95 22.45 1.03
N ASP A 425 -11.38 23.45 1.79
CA ASP A 425 -11.14 24.86 1.53
C ASP A 425 -9.73 25.27 1.98
N ALA A 426 -9.28 24.77 3.13
CA ALA A 426 -7.91 24.94 3.60
C ALA A 426 -7.44 23.69 4.35
N ALA A 427 -6.12 23.55 4.46
CA ALA A 427 -5.49 22.52 5.26
C ALA A 427 -4.26 23.09 5.98
N TYR A 428 -4.26 22.99 7.32
CA TYR A 428 -3.18 23.48 8.17
C TYR A 428 -2.26 22.34 8.58
N ILE A 429 -0.97 22.51 8.32
CA ILE A 429 0.08 21.52 8.55
C ILE A 429 1.28 22.16 9.24
N PHE A 430 2.23 21.35 9.70
CA PHE A 430 3.41 21.85 10.41
C PHE A 430 4.47 22.39 9.44
N GLU A 431 4.59 21.75 8.28
CA GLU A 431 5.57 22.04 7.23
C GLU A 431 5.34 23.38 6.53
N GLU A 432 4.10 23.89 6.57
CA GLU A 432 3.71 25.22 6.09
C GLU A 432 3.22 26.05 7.28
N PRO A 433 4.12 26.77 7.98
CA PRO A 433 3.76 27.60 9.12
C PRO A 433 2.72 28.65 8.72
N PHE A 434 1.71 28.83 9.56
CA PHE A 434 0.62 29.77 9.36
C PHE A 434 0.42 30.65 10.59
N THR A 435 -0.11 31.84 10.36
CA THR A 435 -0.34 32.89 11.33
C THR A 435 -1.83 33.17 11.50
N ILE A 436 -2.17 34.06 12.44
CA ILE A 436 -3.55 34.50 12.62
C ILE A 436 -4.09 35.26 11.40
N ASP A 437 -3.22 35.94 10.64
CA ASP A 437 -3.62 36.64 9.43
C ASP A 437 -4.03 35.66 8.34
N ASP A 438 -3.30 34.54 8.16
CA ASP A 438 -3.66 33.47 7.23
C ASP A 438 -5.02 32.85 7.58
N LEU A 439 -5.25 32.55 8.88
CA LEU A 439 -6.54 32.05 9.36
C LEU A 439 -7.68 33.03 9.06
N ARG A 440 -7.43 34.34 9.25
CA ARG A 440 -8.42 35.38 8.96
C ARG A 440 -8.73 35.44 7.47
N GLU A 441 -7.72 35.36 6.60
CA GLU A 441 -7.89 35.34 5.15
C GLU A 441 -8.74 34.14 4.70
N ASP A 442 -8.47 32.95 5.23
CA ASP A 442 -9.27 31.76 4.94
C ASP A 442 -10.73 31.89 5.39
N VAL A 443 -10.99 32.53 6.53
CA VAL A 443 -12.35 32.84 6.97
C VAL A 443 -13.04 33.82 6.01
N VAL A 444 -12.35 34.89 5.58
CA VAL A 444 -12.89 35.86 4.62
C VAL A 444 -13.24 35.18 3.30
N HIS A 445 -12.35 34.32 2.80
CA HIS A 445 -12.57 33.51 1.61
C HIS A 445 -13.81 32.62 1.75
N LEU A 446 -13.92 31.90 2.88
CA LEU A 446 -15.09 31.07 3.16
C LEU A 446 -16.39 31.86 3.27
N ARG A 447 -16.37 33.05 3.88
CA ARG A 447 -17.54 33.94 3.95
C ARG A 447 -18.01 34.29 2.54
N ALA A 448 -17.10 34.73 1.67
CA ALA A 448 -17.43 35.04 0.28
C ALA A 448 -17.99 33.83 -0.47
N LYS A 449 -17.38 32.65 -0.28
CA LYS A 449 -17.80 31.40 -0.90
C LYS A 449 -19.19 30.92 -0.45
N ILE A 450 -19.52 31.08 0.83
CA ILE A 450 -20.81 30.67 1.42
C ILE A 450 -21.93 31.66 1.11
N ASP A 451 -21.60 32.95 1.00
CA ASP A 451 -22.57 33.99 0.64
C ASP A 451 -23.02 33.89 -0.81
N ASP A 452 -22.13 33.46 -1.72
CA ASP A 452 -22.44 33.19 -3.12
C ASP A 452 -23.36 31.96 -3.28
N ASN A 453 -22.80 30.76 -3.44
CA ASN A 453 -23.62 29.58 -3.77
C ASN A 453 -23.19 28.27 -3.09
N VAL A 454 -21.98 28.21 -2.52
CA VAL A 454 -21.47 26.97 -1.88
C VAL A 454 -21.79 26.99 -0.40
N LYS A 455 -22.88 26.32 0.00
CA LYS A 455 -23.41 26.37 1.37
C LYS A 455 -22.67 25.50 2.39
N ARG A 456 -21.40 25.16 2.15
CA ARG A 456 -20.55 24.35 3.05
C ARG A 456 -19.12 24.86 3.06
N GLY A 457 -18.42 24.66 4.17
CA GLY A 457 -16.96 24.75 4.23
C GLY A 457 -16.35 23.54 4.94
N LEU A 458 -15.13 23.21 4.58
CA LEU A 458 -14.37 22.11 5.13
C LEU A 458 -12.91 22.52 5.31
N ILE A 459 -12.42 22.44 6.53
CA ILE A 459 -11.06 22.81 6.91
C ILE A 459 -10.42 21.60 7.54
N LEU A 460 -9.21 21.26 7.10
CA LEU A 460 -8.42 20.19 7.70
C LEU A 460 -7.28 20.77 8.53
N ARG A 461 -6.93 20.09 9.62
CA ARG A 461 -5.80 20.46 10.48
C ARG A 461 -5.06 19.21 10.90
N ALA A 462 -3.75 19.16 10.69
CA ALA A 462 -2.92 18.12 11.29
C ALA A 462 -2.79 18.34 12.81
N GLU A 463 -2.74 17.26 13.58
CA GLU A 463 -2.70 17.26 15.06
C GLU A 463 -1.63 18.21 15.64
N TYR A 464 -0.42 18.22 15.08
CA TYR A 464 0.69 19.08 15.51
C TYR A 464 1.02 20.22 14.53
N ALA A 465 0.04 20.65 13.71
CA ALA A 465 0.23 21.75 12.77
C ALA A 465 0.74 23.04 13.47
N ASN A 466 0.19 23.35 14.64
CA ASN A 466 0.66 24.44 15.49
C ASN A 466 0.29 24.16 16.95
N LYS A 467 1.17 24.56 17.88
CA LYS A 467 0.99 24.36 19.33
C LYS A 467 -0.16 25.18 19.92
N TYR A 468 -0.36 26.40 19.43
CA TYR A 468 -1.32 27.36 19.99
C TYR A 468 -2.60 27.44 19.16
N TYR A 469 -2.51 27.27 17.84
CA TYR A 469 -3.68 27.21 16.96
C TYR A 469 -4.25 25.79 16.93
N THR A 470 -4.91 25.43 18.02
CA THR A 470 -5.59 24.14 18.19
C THR A 470 -6.87 24.09 17.37
N SER A 471 -7.42 22.89 17.16
CA SER A 471 -8.71 22.71 16.49
C SER A 471 -9.85 23.45 17.20
N GLU A 472 -9.80 23.55 18.52
CA GLU A 472 -10.75 24.32 19.33
C GLU A 472 -10.57 25.83 19.11
N PHE A 473 -9.34 26.33 19.09
CA PHE A 473 -9.07 27.73 18.78
C PHE A 473 -9.58 28.12 17.38
N ILE A 474 -9.23 27.32 16.36
CA ILE A 474 -9.68 27.56 14.98
C ILE A 474 -11.20 27.50 14.91
N HIS A 475 -11.83 26.55 15.59
CA HIS A 475 -13.29 26.46 15.69
C HIS A 475 -13.91 27.75 16.26
N HIS A 476 -13.42 28.25 17.40
CA HIS A 476 -13.95 29.46 18.02
C HIS A 476 -13.71 30.70 17.16
N LEU A 477 -12.53 30.81 16.56
CA LEU A 477 -12.19 31.88 15.63
C LEU A 477 -13.17 31.90 14.45
N TYR A 478 -13.36 30.76 13.78
CA TYR A 478 -14.25 30.64 12.63
C TYR A 478 -15.72 30.86 13.01
N ALA A 479 -16.15 30.39 14.18
CA ALA A 479 -17.51 30.62 14.68
C ALA A 479 -17.78 32.10 14.94
N GLN A 480 -16.82 32.82 15.54
CA GLN A 480 -16.93 34.24 15.85
C GLN A 480 -16.85 35.11 14.59
N GLU A 481 -15.83 34.90 13.77
CA GLU A 481 -15.58 35.66 12.55
C GLU A 481 -16.57 35.32 11.42
N GLY A 482 -17.26 34.18 11.53
CA GLY A 482 -18.36 33.80 10.65
C GLY A 482 -19.60 34.71 10.78
N GLN A 483 -19.74 35.50 11.85
CA GLN A 483 -20.75 36.57 12.05
C GLN A 483 -22.18 36.25 11.54
N GLY A 484 -22.67 35.03 11.75
CA GLY A 484 -24.01 34.60 11.32
C GLY A 484 -24.15 34.22 9.84
N ILE A 485 -23.07 34.31 9.05
CA ILE A 485 -23.00 33.78 7.68
C ILE A 485 -22.92 32.26 7.72
N PHE A 486 -22.14 31.69 8.65
CA PHE A 486 -22.06 30.24 8.86
C PHE A 486 -21.82 29.88 10.33
N ASP A 487 -22.20 28.65 10.68
CA ASP A 487 -21.87 27.99 11.96
C ASP A 487 -20.63 27.11 11.79
N CYS A 488 -19.78 27.02 12.82
CA CYS A 488 -18.58 26.18 12.78
C CYS A 488 -18.73 24.99 13.73
N ARG A 489 -18.22 23.83 13.32
CA ARG A 489 -18.11 22.63 14.15
C ARG A 489 -16.70 22.06 14.08
N CYS A 490 -16.32 21.33 15.12
CA CYS A 490 -15.02 20.68 15.23
C CYS A 490 -15.21 19.16 15.33
N ASN A 491 -14.41 18.41 14.58
CA ASN A 491 -14.40 16.95 14.57
C ASN A 491 -12.96 16.45 14.66
N VAL A 492 -12.60 15.82 15.77
CA VAL A 492 -11.35 15.10 15.91
C VAL A 492 -11.57 13.64 15.52
N LEU A 493 -10.97 13.21 14.41
CA LEU A 493 -11.20 11.87 13.88
C LEU A 493 -10.61 10.77 14.78
N GLY A 494 -9.48 11.07 15.43
CA GLY A 494 -8.78 10.15 16.32
C GLY A 494 -8.43 8.82 15.63
N HIS A 495 -8.50 7.72 16.39
CA HIS A 495 -8.01 6.40 15.98
C HIS A 495 -8.83 5.72 14.87
N MET A 496 -10.00 6.24 14.50
CA MET A 496 -10.76 5.71 13.34
C MET A 496 -9.93 5.75 12.05
N GLN A 497 -8.96 6.66 11.98
CA GLN A 497 -8.04 6.81 10.85
C GLN A 497 -7.11 5.60 10.65
N GLN A 498 -6.95 4.70 11.62
CA GLN A 498 -6.16 3.48 11.42
C GLN A 498 -6.84 2.47 10.50
N GLY A 499 -8.16 2.58 10.34
CA GLY A 499 -9.00 1.66 9.59
C GLY A 499 -9.20 0.32 10.29
N ASP A 500 -10.23 -0.40 9.83
CA ASP A 500 -10.53 -1.76 10.27
C ASP A 500 -9.85 -2.78 9.35
N ARG A 501 -10.19 -2.74 8.06
CA ARG A 501 -9.61 -3.62 7.03
C ARG A 501 -8.67 -2.85 6.11
N PRO A 502 -7.50 -3.41 5.78
CA PRO A 502 -6.56 -2.77 4.87
C PRO A 502 -7.15 -2.59 3.47
N SER A 503 -6.85 -1.45 2.85
CA SER A 503 -7.20 -1.17 1.46
C SER A 503 -6.53 -2.15 0.50
N PRO A 504 -7.06 -2.36 -0.72
CA PRO A 504 -6.40 -3.18 -1.74
C PRO A 504 -4.97 -2.75 -2.04
N PHE A 505 -4.72 -1.43 -2.01
CA PHE A 505 -3.39 -0.86 -2.18
C PHE A 505 -2.44 -1.32 -1.07
N ASP A 506 -2.79 -1.15 0.20
CA ASP A 506 -1.94 -1.53 1.34
C ASP A 506 -1.71 -3.06 1.41
N ARG A 507 -2.74 -3.87 1.08
CA ARG A 507 -2.58 -5.33 0.97
C ARG A 507 -1.59 -5.72 -0.12
N SER A 508 -1.73 -5.12 -1.30
CA SER A 508 -0.85 -5.38 -2.45
C SER A 508 0.57 -4.91 -2.19
N LEU A 509 0.73 -3.69 -1.65
CA LEU A 509 2.00 -3.09 -1.30
C LEU A 509 2.73 -3.93 -0.25
N GLY A 510 2.05 -4.34 0.82
CA GLY A 510 2.64 -5.18 1.87
C GLY A 510 3.13 -6.52 1.32
N THR A 511 2.35 -7.13 0.42
CA THR A 511 2.73 -8.37 -0.26
C THR A 511 3.97 -8.19 -1.14
N LYS A 512 4.10 -7.06 -1.83
CA LYS A 512 5.29 -6.75 -2.66
C LYS A 512 6.52 -6.49 -1.80
N PHE A 513 6.38 -5.68 -0.75
CA PHE A 513 7.46 -5.41 0.20
C PHE A 513 7.95 -6.69 0.87
N ALA A 514 7.05 -7.60 1.23
CA ALA A 514 7.42 -8.90 1.74
C ALA A 514 8.32 -9.69 0.76
N SER A 515 7.92 -9.78 -0.51
CA SER A 515 8.71 -10.47 -1.53
C SER A 515 10.08 -9.81 -1.73
N LYS A 516 10.15 -8.49 -1.70
CA LYS A 516 11.39 -7.74 -1.87
C LYS A 516 12.32 -7.85 -0.67
N ALA A 517 11.74 -7.89 0.54
CA ALA A 517 12.47 -8.05 1.79
C ALA A 517 13.11 -9.42 1.91
N ILE A 518 12.37 -10.48 1.61
CA ILE A 518 12.92 -11.83 1.69
C ILE A 518 13.93 -12.10 0.59
N ASP A 519 13.72 -11.61 -0.64
CA ASP A 519 14.69 -11.75 -1.73
C ASP A 519 16.01 -11.04 -1.35
N TRP A 520 15.94 -9.82 -0.80
CA TRP A 520 17.12 -9.10 -0.35
C TRP A 520 17.82 -9.78 0.84
N LEU A 521 17.06 -10.22 1.86
CA LEU A 521 17.64 -10.93 3.01
C LEU A 521 18.30 -12.25 2.58
N ASP A 522 17.67 -13.01 1.67
CA ASP A 522 18.21 -14.24 1.10
C ASP A 522 19.55 -13.99 0.37
N GLU A 523 19.62 -12.95 -0.46
CA GLU A 523 20.86 -12.54 -1.12
C GLU A 523 21.95 -12.16 -0.11
N GLN A 524 21.63 -11.35 0.91
CA GLN A 524 22.61 -10.93 1.92
C GLN A 524 23.06 -12.08 2.82
N ILE A 525 22.15 -12.98 3.21
CA ILE A 525 22.45 -14.15 4.03
C ILE A 525 23.37 -15.10 3.26
N ASN A 526 23.03 -15.44 2.02
CA ASN A 526 23.80 -16.39 1.23
C ASN A 526 25.19 -15.85 0.86
N ALA A 527 25.33 -14.54 0.66
CA ALA A 527 26.62 -13.92 0.40
C ALA A 527 27.56 -13.89 1.62
N ASN A 528 27.01 -13.98 2.85
CA ASN A 528 27.76 -13.77 4.09
C ASN A 528 27.64 -14.95 5.09
N ILE A 529 27.25 -16.13 4.60
CA ILE A 529 27.22 -17.35 5.40
C ILE A 529 28.65 -17.84 5.66
N ARG A 530 28.96 -18.13 6.92
CA ARG A 530 30.24 -18.68 7.36
C ARG A 530 30.21 -20.21 7.35
N SER A 531 31.40 -20.82 7.46
CA SER A 531 31.57 -22.28 7.50
C SER A 531 30.89 -22.96 8.70
N ASP A 532 30.54 -22.20 9.74
CA ASP A 532 29.82 -22.67 10.94
C ASP A 532 28.29 -22.49 10.84
N SER A 533 27.78 -22.19 9.64
CA SER A 533 26.37 -21.89 9.38
C SER A 533 25.83 -20.68 10.16
N THR A 534 26.71 -19.78 10.60
CA THR A 534 26.33 -18.45 11.10
C THR A 534 26.44 -17.40 10.00
N VAL A 535 25.67 -16.32 10.11
CA VAL A 535 25.74 -15.18 9.19
C VAL A 535 26.45 -14.05 9.92
N TYR A 536 27.41 -13.41 9.25
CA TYR A 536 28.10 -12.26 9.82
C TYR A 536 28.32 -11.15 8.80
N THR A 537 27.67 -10.01 9.04
CA THR A 537 27.70 -8.82 8.21
C THR A 537 28.02 -7.60 9.06
N PRO A 538 29.31 -7.21 9.17
CA PRO A 538 29.71 -6.07 9.99
C PRO A 538 29.41 -4.73 9.31
N GLY A 539 29.28 -4.70 7.97
CA GLY A 539 29.04 -3.49 7.22
C GLY A 539 27.64 -2.90 7.44
N HIS A 540 27.56 -1.57 7.53
CA HIS A 540 26.29 -0.83 7.62
C HIS A 540 25.44 -0.98 6.34
N LEU A 541 26.04 -1.36 5.20
CA LEU A 541 25.34 -1.68 3.95
C LEU A 541 24.41 -2.90 4.05
N CYS A 542 24.57 -3.71 5.10
CA CYS A 542 23.72 -4.86 5.37
C CYS A 542 22.52 -4.50 6.26
N CYS A 543 22.17 -3.21 6.34
CA CYS A 543 20.93 -2.69 6.91
C CYS A 543 20.24 -1.78 5.90
N THR A 544 19.00 -2.11 5.53
CA THR A 544 18.29 -1.35 4.51
C THR A 544 16.85 -1.04 4.90
N LEU A 545 16.35 0.10 4.42
CA LEU A 545 14.92 0.40 4.35
C LEU A 545 14.40 0.11 2.96
N ILE A 546 13.33 -0.68 2.87
CA ILE A 546 12.69 -1.06 1.62
C ILE A 546 11.53 -0.11 1.38
N GLY A 547 11.72 0.82 0.46
CA GLY A 547 10.77 1.86 0.12
C GLY A 547 10.30 1.79 -1.34
N ILE A 548 9.42 2.71 -1.70
CA ILE A 548 9.14 3.05 -3.09
C ILE A 548 9.44 4.52 -3.28
N VAL A 549 10.31 4.87 -4.22
CA VAL A 549 10.52 6.25 -4.65
C VAL A 549 10.16 6.35 -6.13
N ARG A 550 9.19 7.22 -6.44
CA ARG A 550 8.56 7.36 -7.76
C ARG A 550 7.99 6.05 -8.28
N ARG A 551 8.76 5.29 -9.05
CA ARG A 551 8.35 4.03 -9.68
C ARG A 551 9.17 2.82 -9.22
N GLN A 552 10.29 3.04 -8.55
CA GLN A 552 11.26 2.00 -8.23
C GLN A 552 11.16 1.62 -6.77
N THR A 553 11.23 0.32 -6.50
CA THR A 553 11.54 -0.18 -5.16
C THR A 553 12.98 0.20 -4.85
N THR A 554 13.18 0.92 -3.75
CA THR A 554 14.48 1.38 -3.30
C THR A 554 14.92 0.58 -2.08
N TYR A 555 16.23 0.32 -2.01
CA TYR A 555 16.89 -0.29 -0.86
C TYR A 555 17.85 0.76 -0.31
N SER A 556 17.33 1.63 0.55
CA SER A 556 18.08 2.79 1.04
C SER A 556 18.91 2.40 2.27
N ASN A 557 20.14 2.90 2.37
CA ASN A 557 20.95 2.68 3.56
C ASN A 557 20.39 3.50 4.74
N ILE A 558 20.22 2.86 5.89
CA ILE A 558 19.63 3.49 7.08
C ILE A 558 20.47 4.67 7.59
N MET A 559 21.80 4.56 7.53
CA MET A 559 22.71 5.59 8.02
C MET A 559 22.76 6.79 7.07
N GLU A 560 22.62 6.58 5.76
CA GLU A 560 22.51 7.68 4.78
C GLU A 560 21.17 8.43 4.93
N LEU A 561 20.08 7.70 5.22
CA LEU A 561 18.78 8.32 5.51
C LEU A 561 18.81 9.19 6.78
N ARG A 562 19.73 8.93 7.71
CA ARG A 562 19.86 9.69 8.97
C ARG A 562 20.15 11.16 8.69
N GLU A 563 20.95 11.45 7.67
CA GLU A 563 21.30 12.81 7.27
C GLU A 563 20.10 13.59 6.70
N HIS A 564 19.11 12.86 6.16
CA HIS A 564 17.90 13.40 5.55
C HIS A 564 16.68 13.37 6.48
N THR A 565 16.91 13.14 7.78
CA THR A 565 15.86 12.96 8.79
C THR A 565 15.92 14.05 9.86
N ASP A 566 14.76 14.60 10.21
CA ASP A 566 14.55 15.39 11.42
C ASP A 566 14.06 14.47 12.54
N PHE A 567 14.95 14.16 13.49
CA PHE A 567 14.64 13.30 14.64
C PHE A 567 13.79 13.99 15.72
N VAL A 568 13.80 15.32 15.78
CA VAL A 568 13.03 16.08 16.78
C VAL A 568 11.55 16.00 16.44
N HIS A 569 11.21 16.25 15.18
CA HIS A 569 9.82 16.22 14.70
C HIS A 569 9.43 14.88 14.06
N ARG A 570 10.40 13.96 13.87
CA ARG A 570 10.22 12.63 13.27
C ARG A 570 9.70 12.71 11.83
N LEU A 571 10.40 13.49 11.01
CA LEU A 571 10.03 13.79 9.63
C LEU A 571 11.20 13.54 8.67
N PRO A 572 10.93 13.17 7.42
CA PRO A 572 11.88 13.37 6.35
C PRO A 572 12.04 14.88 6.05
N LYS A 573 13.24 15.31 5.65
CA LYS A 573 13.50 16.72 5.30
C LYS A 573 12.85 17.15 3.98
N GLU A 574 12.58 16.19 3.10
CA GLU A 574 11.97 16.43 1.79
C GLU A 574 10.77 15.50 1.60
N GLU A 575 9.65 16.08 1.16
CA GLU A 575 8.40 15.37 0.98
C GLU A 575 7.76 15.70 -0.37
N TRP A 576 7.51 14.66 -1.16
CA TRP A 576 7.02 14.81 -2.54
C TRP A 576 5.63 15.49 -2.60
N TRP A 577 4.79 15.26 -1.60
CA TRP A 577 3.40 15.70 -1.58
C TRP A 577 3.24 17.20 -1.26
N ILE A 578 4.27 17.87 -0.75
CA ILE A 578 4.29 19.33 -0.54
C ILE A 578 4.07 20.06 -1.88
N SER A 579 4.58 19.51 -2.98
CA SER A 579 4.37 20.05 -4.33
C SER A 579 2.89 20.09 -4.76
N LEU A 580 2.00 19.35 -4.09
CA LEU A 580 0.57 19.32 -4.37
C LEU A 580 -0.22 20.39 -3.60
N ARG A 581 0.40 21.09 -2.65
CA ARG A 581 -0.23 22.14 -1.83
C ARG A 581 -0.79 23.28 -2.68
N PRO A 582 -0.08 23.82 -3.70
CA PRO A 582 -0.65 24.86 -4.55
C PRO A 582 -1.88 24.37 -5.32
N LEU A 583 -1.87 23.13 -5.82
CA LEU A 583 -3.01 22.54 -6.51
C LEU A 583 -4.24 22.48 -5.59
N MET A 584 -4.07 22.09 -4.34
CA MET A 584 -5.14 22.10 -3.33
C MET A 584 -5.72 23.51 -3.15
N ARG A 585 -4.86 24.54 -3.01
CA ARG A 585 -5.30 25.94 -2.87
C ARG A 585 -6.06 26.46 -4.10
N ILE A 586 -5.58 26.15 -5.31
CA ILE A 586 -6.25 26.51 -6.57
C ILE A 586 -7.63 25.86 -6.66
N MET A 587 -7.74 24.57 -6.34
CA MET A 587 -9.01 23.84 -6.34
C MET A 587 -10.01 24.42 -5.33
N ALA A 588 -9.51 25.02 -4.25
CA ALA A 588 -10.29 25.76 -3.27
C ALA A 588 -10.61 27.22 -3.66
N LYS A 589 -10.14 27.69 -4.83
CA LYS A 589 -10.24 29.07 -5.35
C LYS A 589 -9.40 30.12 -4.62
N HIS A 590 -8.32 29.74 -3.97
CA HIS A 590 -7.31 30.69 -3.51
C HIS A 590 -6.36 31.06 -4.65
N ASP A 591 -5.82 32.28 -4.62
CA ASP A 591 -4.76 32.70 -5.54
C ASP A 591 -3.48 31.95 -5.19
N SER A 592 -3.06 31.05 -6.08
CA SER A 592 -1.83 30.27 -5.95
C SER A 592 -1.32 29.84 -7.32
N LEU A 593 -0.02 29.60 -7.43
CA LEU A 593 0.64 29.16 -8.66
C LEU A 593 0.98 27.68 -8.54
N TYR A 594 0.43 26.87 -9.46
CA TYR A 594 0.78 25.46 -9.57
C TYR A 594 1.76 25.26 -10.72
N GLU A 595 2.95 24.76 -10.39
CA GLU A 595 3.96 24.37 -11.36
C GLU A 595 3.64 22.96 -11.88
N SER A 596 3.78 22.75 -13.19
CA SER A 596 3.52 21.43 -13.80
C SER A 596 4.44 20.39 -13.19
N GLU A 597 3.86 19.28 -12.72
CA GLU A 597 4.62 18.09 -12.32
C GLU A 597 5.19 17.33 -13.54
N SER A 598 4.71 17.65 -14.75
CA SER A 598 4.87 16.79 -15.91
C SER A 598 6.16 16.98 -16.68
N ILE A 599 6.67 15.85 -17.16
CA ILE A 599 7.77 15.78 -18.12
C ILE A 599 7.21 15.12 -19.38
N MET A 600 7.61 15.59 -20.57
CA MET A 600 7.33 14.85 -21.80
C MET A 600 8.02 13.49 -21.76
N ALA A 601 7.25 12.42 -21.89
CA ALA A 601 7.80 11.06 -21.90
C ALA A 601 8.66 10.86 -23.17
N GLY A 602 9.99 10.76 -22.99
CA GLY A 602 10.96 10.55 -24.08
C GLY A 602 12.09 11.58 -24.17
N THR A 603 12.10 12.61 -23.32
CA THR A 603 13.28 13.46 -23.10
C THR A 603 14.05 12.95 -21.88
N ASP A 604 15.05 12.11 -22.10
CA ASP A 604 16.02 11.73 -21.06
C ASP A 604 16.74 12.99 -20.59
N ARG A 605 16.65 13.32 -19.29
CA ARG A 605 17.66 14.19 -18.67
C ARG A 605 18.95 13.38 -18.60
N LYS A 606 19.97 13.81 -19.33
CA LYS A 606 21.36 13.37 -19.14
C LYS A 606 21.80 13.56 -17.70
#